data_AF-A0A9X7W3W9-F1
#
_entry.id   AF-A0A9X7W3W9-F1
#
_cell.length_a   1.000
_cell.length_b   1.000
_cell.length_c   1.000
_cell.angle_alpha   90.00
_cell.angle_beta   90.00
_cell.angle_gamma   90.00
#
_symmetry.space_group_name_H-M   'P 1'
#
loop_
_entity.id
_entity.type
_entity.pdbx_description
1 polymer ?
#
loop_
_entity_poly.entity_id
_entity_poly.type
_entity_poly.pdbx_seq_one_letter_code
_entity_poly.pdbx_strand_id
1 'polypeptide(L)'
;MAGVQAAWPYRDDLHVLIEAPDGTLAATAIIWSDPVSLTAEFEPVGTHRSYRRRSLATALLWHGMHVARDAGAQTMLVACVSAPVHAAARELYYGVGFETFARDVPYVKLVKQSISEWSIRGNLS
;
A
#
# COMPACT_ATOMS: atom_id res chain seq x y z
N MET A 1 9.87 5.89 9.88
CA MET A 1 9.26 6.60 8.73
C MET A 1 10.27 7.00 7.66
N ALA A 2 11.57 7.16 7.96
CA ALA A 2 12.57 7.66 6.99
C ALA A 2 12.78 6.81 5.72
N GLY A 3 12.48 5.51 5.73
CA GLY A 3 12.71 4.64 4.57
C GLY A 3 11.76 4.90 3.40
N VAL A 4 10.46 5.04 3.68
CA VAL A 4 9.44 5.25 2.62
C VAL A 4 9.49 6.67 2.07
N GLN A 5 9.78 7.67 2.91
CA GLN A 5 9.86 9.07 2.50
C GLN A 5 11.05 9.36 1.58
N ALA A 6 12.05 8.48 1.58
CA ALA A 6 13.20 8.54 0.67
C ALA A 6 12.99 7.74 -0.64
N ALA A 7 11.90 6.98 -0.75
CA ALA A 7 11.63 6.16 -1.93
C ALA A 7 11.03 7.02 -3.04
N TRP A 8 11.59 7.00 -4.24
CA TRP A 8 10.90 7.52 -5.42
C TRP A 8 9.66 6.63 -5.73
N PRO A 9 8.48 7.18 -6.05
CA PRO A 9 8.14 8.59 -6.30
C PRO A 9 7.40 9.27 -5.12
N TYR A 10 7.83 9.06 -3.88
CA TYR A 10 7.18 9.61 -2.69
C TYR A 10 7.08 11.15 -2.75
N ARG A 11 5.95 11.65 -2.26
CA ARG A 11 5.60 13.06 -2.21
C ARG A 11 4.87 13.36 -0.90
N ASP A 12 5.37 14.33 -0.14
CA ASP A 12 4.77 14.69 1.16
C ASP A 12 3.35 15.23 1.02
N ASP A 13 3.04 15.96 -0.06
CA ASP A 13 1.69 16.47 -0.34
C ASP A 13 0.69 15.36 -0.67
N LEU A 14 1.16 14.14 -0.90
CA LEU A 14 0.38 12.94 -1.19
C LEU A 14 0.34 11.95 -0.02
N HIS A 15 0.83 12.34 1.15
CA HIS A 15 0.78 11.54 2.37
C HIS A 15 -0.30 12.08 3.32
N VAL A 16 -1.47 11.44 3.30
CA VAL A 16 -2.63 11.88 4.08
C VAL A 16 -2.60 11.27 5.48
N LEU A 17 -2.78 12.12 6.49
CA LEU A 17 -2.81 11.74 7.89
C LEU A 17 -4.10 12.26 8.54
N ILE A 18 -4.69 11.46 9.43
CA ILE A 18 -5.72 11.90 10.37
C ILE A 18 -5.16 11.79 11.77
N GLU A 19 -5.00 12.92 12.44
CA GLU A 19 -4.56 13.02 13.83
C GLU A 19 -5.78 13.16 14.75
N ALA A 20 -5.78 12.43 15.86
CA ALA A 20 -6.78 12.59 16.91
C ALA A 20 -6.45 13.79 17.80
N PRO A 21 -7.41 14.31 18.60
CA PRO A 21 -7.17 15.47 19.47
C PRO A 21 -6.03 15.30 20.49
N ASP A 22 -5.67 14.06 20.81
CA ASP A 22 -4.57 13.71 21.72
C ASP A 22 -3.21 13.60 21.02
N GLY A 23 -3.13 13.90 19.73
CA GLY A 23 -1.93 13.79 18.90
C GLY A 23 -1.69 12.40 18.30
N THR A 24 -2.57 11.42 18.55
CA THR A 24 -2.39 10.07 18.00
C THR A 24 -2.67 10.06 16.50
N LEU A 25 -1.77 9.46 15.72
CA LEU A 25 -2.04 9.14 14.31
C LEU A 25 -3.15 8.08 14.21
N ALA A 26 -4.37 8.54 13.92
CA ALA A 26 -5.57 7.72 13.93
C ALA A 26 -5.77 6.96 12.60
N ALA A 27 -5.41 7.57 11.47
CA ALA A 27 -5.41 6.91 10.15
C ALA A 27 -4.38 7.55 9.22
N THR A 28 -3.90 6.78 8.24
CA THR A 28 -2.88 7.23 7.27
C THR A 28 -3.05 6.50 5.94
N ALA A 29 -2.78 7.20 4.85
CA ALA A 29 -2.56 6.61 3.54
C ALA A 29 -1.50 7.41 2.78
N ILE A 30 -0.61 6.70 2.09
CA ILE A 30 0.26 7.30 1.07
C ILE A 30 -0.43 7.13 -0.29
N ILE A 31 -0.36 8.16 -1.12
CA ILE A 31 -0.83 8.13 -2.50
C ILE A 31 0.40 8.11 -3.41
N TRP A 32 0.60 7.01 -4.11
CA TRP A 32 1.62 6.89 -5.15
C TRP A 32 1.02 7.35 -6.47
N SER A 33 1.56 8.39 -7.10
CA SER A 33 1.02 8.94 -8.35
C SER A 33 2.00 8.76 -9.50
N ASP A 34 1.48 8.29 -10.64
CA ASP A 34 2.19 8.25 -11.90
C ASP A 34 1.60 9.27 -12.89
N PRO A 35 2.34 10.35 -13.22
CA PRO A 35 1.86 11.38 -14.13
C PRO A 35 1.80 10.93 -15.60
N VAL A 36 2.41 9.80 -15.97
CA VAL A 36 2.37 9.29 -17.34
C VAL A 36 1.07 8.54 -17.60
N SER A 37 0.71 7.60 -16.73
CA SER A 37 -0.56 6.86 -16.84
C SER A 37 -1.76 7.62 -16.26
N LEU A 38 -1.53 8.74 -15.56
CA LEU A 38 -2.54 9.49 -14.81
C LEU A 38 -3.25 8.61 -13.77
N THR A 39 -2.53 7.63 -13.23
CA THR A 39 -3.03 6.77 -12.16
C THR A 39 -2.47 7.21 -10.82
N ALA A 40 -3.21 6.91 -9.76
CA ALA A 40 -2.72 6.98 -8.40
C ALA A 40 -3.13 5.72 -7.64
N GLU A 41 -2.34 5.33 -6.65
CA GLU A 41 -2.60 4.16 -5.80
C GLU A 41 -2.51 4.54 -4.32
N PHE A 42 -3.47 4.06 -3.53
CA PHE A 42 -3.35 4.06 -2.08
C PHE A 42 -2.54 2.85 -1.58
N GLU A 43 -1.37 3.09 -0.98
CA GLU A 43 -0.59 2.02 -0.34
C GLU A 43 0.45 2.58 0.66
N PRO A 44 0.49 2.11 1.92
CA PRO A 44 -0.52 1.34 2.63
C PRO A 44 -1.66 2.23 3.14
N VAL A 45 -2.85 1.64 3.37
CA VAL A 45 -3.96 2.29 4.08
C VAL A 45 -4.07 1.71 5.50
N GLY A 46 -4.04 2.57 6.50
CA GLY A 46 -4.04 2.18 7.90
C GLY A 46 -5.06 2.94 8.76
N THR A 47 -5.65 2.24 9.72
CA THR A 47 -6.40 2.88 10.83
C THR A 47 -5.96 2.26 12.14
N HIS A 48 -5.54 3.12 13.06
CA HIS A 48 -5.13 2.75 14.41
C HIS A 48 -6.25 1.98 15.11
N ARG A 49 -5.89 0.90 15.83
CA ARG A 49 -6.86 -0.08 16.35
C ARG A 49 -7.95 0.56 17.22
N SER A 50 -7.60 1.50 18.08
CA SER A 50 -8.51 2.22 18.99
C SER A 50 -9.47 3.19 18.28
N TYR A 51 -9.20 3.52 17.01
CA TYR A 51 -9.93 4.50 16.22
C TYR A 51 -10.74 3.87 15.07
N ARG A 52 -10.77 2.54 14.98
CA ARG A 52 -11.59 1.81 14.00
C ARG A 52 -13.08 1.99 14.27
N ARG A 53 -13.90 1.72 13.25
CA ARG A 53 -15.37 1.82 13.29
C ARG A 53 -15.92 3.22 13.55
N ARG A 54 -15.13 4.26 13.25
CA ARG A 54 -15.48 5.68 13.33
C ARG A 54 -15.46 6.38 11.96
N SER A 55 -15.58 5.61 10.88
CA SER A 55 -15.54 6.09 9.49
C SER A 55 -14.28 6.86 9.07
N LEU A 56 -13.20 6.82 9.86
CA LEU A 56 -11.96 7.55 9.55
C LEU A 56 -11.33 7.10 8.23
N ALA A 57 -11.30 5.79 7.97
CA ALA A 57 -10.75 5.27 6.71
C ALA A 57 -11.58 5.75 5.50
N THR A 58 -12.91 5.82 5.63
CA THR A 58 -13.78 6.37 4.60
C THR A 58 -13.46 7.84 4.33
N ALA A 59 -13.38 8.66 5.39
CA ALA A 59 -13.03 10.08 5.26
C ALA A 59 -11.64 10.29 4.64
N LEU A 60 -10.66 9.48 5.07
CA LEU A 60 -9.30 9.46 4.55
C LEU A 60 -9.27 9.17 3.05
N LEU A 61 -9.97 8.11 2.59
CA LEU A 61 -10.00 7.72 1.18
C LEU A 61 -10.68 8.80 0.31
N TRP A 62 -11.79 9.38 0.78
CA TRP A 62 -12.46 10.48 0.06
C TRP A 62 -11.56 11.71 -0.08
N HIS A 63 -10.90 12.11 1.01
CA HIS A 63 -9.95 13.22 0.97
C HIS A 63 -8.77 12.90 0.04
N GLY A 64 -8.20 11.69 0.14
CA GLY A 64 -7.09 11.27 -0.71
C GLY A 64 -7.45 11.23 -2.19
N MET A 65 -8.67 10.83 -2.56
CA MET A 65 -9.14 10.87 -3.95
C MET A 65 -9.24 12.30 -4.47
N HIS A 66 -9.64 13.27 -3.65
CA HIS A 66 -9.60 14.68 -4.03
C HIS A 66 -8.16 15.18 -4.24
N VAL A 67 -7.26 14.86 -3.31
CA VAL A 67 -5.83 15.22 -3.41
C VAL A 67 -5.21 14.62 -4.67
N ALA A 68 -5.46 13.35 -4.97
CA ALA A 68 -4.95 12.68 -6.16
C ALA A 68 -5.49 13.30 -7.46
N ARG A 69 -6.79 13.61 -7.50
CA ARG A 69 -7.40 14.30 -8.64
C ARG A 69 -6.77 15.66 -8.87
N ASP A 70 -6.59 16.44 -7.80
CA ASP A 70 -6.00 17.78 -7.90
C ASP A 70 -4.51 17.71 -8.29
N ALA A 71 -3.83 16.58 -8.02
CA ALA A 71 -2.49 16.26 -8.50
C ALA A 71 -2.45 15.70 -9.94
N GLY A 72 -3.60 15.56 -10.62
CA GLY A 72 -3.70 15.16 -12.02
C GLY A 72 -4.09 13.70 -12.27
N ALA A 73 -4.35 12.91 -11.23
CA ALA A 73 -4.80 11.53 -11.40
C ALA A 73 -6.24 11.49 -11.95
N GLN A 74 -6.47 10.59 -12.90
CA GLN A 74 -7.78 10.27 -13.49
C GLN A 74 -8.32 8.92 -13.01
N THR A 75 -7.45 8.05 -12.49
CA THR A 75 -7.81 6.73 -11.97
C THR A 75 -7.16 6.50 -10.62
N MET A 76 -7.94 6.11 -9.63
CA MET A 76 -7.44 5.71 -8.31
C MET A 76 -7.50 4.20 -8.16
N LEU A 77 -6.42 3.61 -7.66
CA LEU A 77 -6.26 2.19 -7.41
C LEU A 77 -6.04 1.94 -5.92
N VAL A 78 -6.38 0.73 -5.49
CA VAL A 78 -6.02 0.25 -4.16
C VAL A 78 -5.88 -1.27 -4.22
N ALA A 79 -4.71 -1.77 -3.83
CA ALA A 79 -4.53 -3.20 -3.67
C ALA A 79 -5.26 -3.68 -2.40
N CYS A 80 -6.04 -4.75 -2.54
CA CYS A 80 -6.67 -5.44 -1.41
C CYS A 80 -6.36 -6.92 -1.48
N VAL A 81 -5.65 -7.44 -0.48
CA VAL A 81 -5.50 -8.88 -0.33
C VAL A 81 -6.89 -9.50 -0.16
N SER A 82 -7.18 -10.51 -0.98
CA SER A 82 -8.51 -11.11 -1.06
C SER A 82 -8.96 -11.78 0.25
N ALA A 83 -10.28 -11.88 0.41
CA ALA A 83 -10.94 -12.55 1.53
C ALA A 83 -10.46 -14.01 1.72
N PRO A 84 -10.49 -14.56 2.94
CA PRO A 84 -11.16 -14.03 4.14
C PRO A 84 -10.35 -13.04 4.97
N VAL A 85 -9.04 -12.89 4.73
CA VAL A 85 -8.13 -12.17 5.62
C VAL A 85 -8.48 -10.68 5.76
N HIS A 86 -8.97 -10.04 4.69
CA HIS A 86 -9.27 -8.60 4.68
C HIS A 86 -10.68 -8.25 4.17
N ALA A 87 -11.70 -9.03 4.56
CA ALA A 87 -13.09 -8.75 4.18
C ALA A 87 -13.53 -7.32 4.54
N ALA A 88 -13.13 -6.79 5.70
CA ALA A 88 -13.48 -5.43 6.12
C ALA A 88 -12.86 -4.32 5.25
N ALA A 89 -11.64 -4.52 4.76
CA ALA A 89 -11.00 -3.57 3.84
C ALA A 89 -11.69 -3.59 2.47
N ARG A 90 -12.03 -4.80 2.00
CA ARG A 90 -12.79 -4.97 0.76
C ARG A 90 -14.15 -4.25 0.81
N GLU A 91 -14.93 -4.44 1.87
CA GLU A 91 -16.23 -3.75 2.01
C GLU A 91 -16.06 -2.23 2.12
N LEU A 92 -14.99 -1.76 2.77
CA LEU A 92 -14.68 -0.33 2.81
C LEU A 92 -14.44 0.23 1.40
N TYR A 93 -13.63 -0.44 0.59
CA TYR A 93 -13.30 0.02 -0.76
C TYR A 93 -14.53 0.03 -1.66
N TYR A 94 -15.35 -1.03 -1.66
CA TYR A 94 -16.63 -1.01 -2.37
C TYR A 94 -17.55 0.11 -1.87
N GLY A 95 -17.61 0.32 -0.55
CA GLY A 95 -18.44 1.36 0.06
C GLY A 95 -18.07 2.80 -0.31
N VAL A 96 -16.85 3.04 -0.84
CA VAL A 96 -16.42 4.35 -1.36
C VAL A 96 -16.33 4.41 -2.87
N GLY A 97 -16.87 3.40 -3.57
CA GLY A 97 -17.04 3.42 -5.02
C GLY A 97 -15.93 2.75 -5.82
N PHE A 98 -14.97 2.07 -5.19
CA PHE A 98 -14.05 1.21 -5.94
C PHE A 98 -14.80 0.00 -6.51
N GLU A 99 -14.32 -0.49 -7.63
CA GLU A 99 -14.75 -1.76 -8.22
C GLU A 99 -13.54 -2.65 -8.55
N THR A 100 -13.79 -3.94 -8.74
CA THR A 100 -12.71 -4.88 -9.07
C THR A 100 -12.25 -4.65 -10.51
N PHE A 101 -10.98 -4.27 -10.70
CA PHE A 101 -10.37 -4.10 -12.02
C PHE A 101 -9.44 -5.26 -12.41
N ALA A 102 -8.65 -5.77 -11.46
CA ALA A 102 -7.69 -6.85 -11.70
C ALA A 102 -7.60 -7.79 -10.48
N ARG A 103 -6.92 -8.93 -10.67
CA ARG A 103 -6.58 -9.87 -9.59
C ARG A 103 -5.14 -10.31 -9.73
N ASP A 104 -4.36 -10.07 -8.68
CA ASP A 104 -3.01 -10.60 -8.58
C ASP A 104 -3.07 -12.09 -8.22
N VAL A 105 -2.37 -12.90 -8.99
CA VAL A 105 -2.17 -14.33 -8.73
C VAL A 105 -0.69 -14.54 -8.48
N PRO A 106 -0.26 -14.86 -7.24
CA PRO A 106 1.16 -15.02 -6.96
C PRO A 106 1.70 -16.31 -7.59
N TYR A 107 2.77 -16.17 -8.38
CA TYR A 107 3.55 -17.32 -8.88
C TYR A 107 4.75 -17.51 -7.97
N VAL A 108 4.81 -18.63 -7.25
CA VAL A 108 5.87 -18.92 -6.28
C VAL A 108 6.70 -20.11 -6.75
N LYS A 109 8.01 -19.92 -6.90
CA LYS A 109 8.98 -21.00 -7.13
C LYS A 109 10.00 -21.00 -5.99
N LEU A 110 10.05 -22.11 -5.25
CA LEU A 110 11.10 -22.31 -4.26
C LEU A 110 12.43 -22.59 -4.96
N VAL A 111 13.42 -21.72 -4.74
CA VAL A 111 14.78 -21.94 -5.21
C VAL A 111 15.49 -22.84 -4.21
N LYS A 112 15.85 -24.06 -4.60
CA LYS A 112 16.73 -24.91 -3.78
C LYS A 112 18.10 -24.26 -3.69
N GLN A 113 18.60 -24.04 -2.48
CA GLN A 113 20.02 -23.74 -2.29
C GLN A 113 20.83 -24.96 -2.74
N SER A 114 21.66 -24.78 -3.77
CA SER A 114 22.75 -25.71 -4.06
C SER A 114 23.76 -25.59 -2.94
N ILE A 115 23.86 -26.59 -2.06
CA ILE A 115 25.05 -26.76 -1.23
C ILE A 115 26.11 -27.35 -2.16
N SER A 116 27.08 -26.53 -2.55
CA SER A 116 28.21 -26.95 -3.37
C SER A 116 29.12 -27.88 -2.57
N GLU A 117 29.07 -29.18 -2.85
CA GLU A 117 30.21 -30.08 -2.63
C GLU A 117 31.30 -29.72 -3.64
N TRP A 118 32.17 -28.79 -3.26
CA TRP A 118 33.49 -28.63 -3.87
C TRP A 118 34.52 -28.60 -2.74
N SER A 119 34.80 -29.79 -2.18
CA SER A 119 36.03 -29.97 -1.39
C SER A 119 37.19 -30.04 -2.36
N ILE A 120 37.97 -28.95 -2.37
CA ILE A 120 39.19 -28.76 -3.12
C ILE A 120 40.15 -29.93 -2.81
N ARG A 121 40.33 -30.83 -3.78
CA ARG A 121 41.55 -31.64 -3.87
C ARG A 121 42.67 -30.71 -4.32
N GLY A 122 43.63 -30.47 -3.45
CA GLY A 122 44.84 -29.72 -3.79
C GLY A 122 45.84 -29.67 -2.64
N ASN A 123 46.39 -30.82 -2.23
CA ASN A 123 47.70 -30.84 -1.59
C ASN A 123 48.70 -31.42 -2.59
N LEU A 124 49.53 -30.51 -3.13
CA LEU A 124 50.82 -30.83 -3.73
C LEU A 124 51.83 -30.99 -2.59
N SER A 125 52.49 -32.14 -2.54
CA SER A 125 53.83 -32.34 -1.99
C SER A 125 54.49 -33.47 -2.77
#